data_AF-A0A946U253-F1
#
_entry.id   AF-A0A946U253-F1
#
_cell.length_a   1.000
_cell.length_b   1.000
_cell.length_c   1.000
_cell.angle_alpha   90.00
_cell.angle_beta   90.00
_cell.angle_gamma   90.00
#
_symmetry.space_group_name_H-M   'P 1'
#
loop_
_entity.id
_entity.type
_entity.pdbx_description
1 polymer ?
#
loop_
_entity_poly.entity_id
_entity_poly.type
_entity_poly.pdbx_seq_one_letter_code
_entity_poly.pdbx_strand_id
1 'polypeptide(L)'
;MLSLNTFASALSDDAIQRGINETCTSYLSQIEKSYNLNGLNITFAHPESPSLLPSLHISSQKYNNGSSIFSATLTPDGDYCYLSTVLVTSVNNQSCSEISQLKLGVNPELQVSSYAEGDFTIITPKDNSYQIILTTQGETSCSMTETRMVWPGR
;
A
#
# COMPACT_ATOMS: atom_id res chain seq x y z
N MET A 1 -22.75 -27.43 -4.85
CA MET A 1 -21.63 -26.58 -5.32
C MET A 1 -20.49 -26.74 -4.34
N LEU A 2 -19.36 -27.34 -4.74
CA LEU A 2 -18.15 -27.30 -3.93
C LEU A 2 -17.55 -25.91 -4.07
N SER A 3 -17.48 -25.16 -2.96
CA SER A 3 -16.66 -23.95 -2.89
C SER A 3 -15.20 -24.41 -2.95
N LEU A 4 -14.56 -24.25 -4.10
CA LEU A 4 -13.10 -24.34 -4.18
C LEU A 4 -12.56 -23.17 -3.37
N ASN A 5 -11.88 -23.46 -2.27
CA ASN A 5 -11.06 -22.47 -1.58
C ASN A 5 -9.94 -22.09 -2.55
N THR A 6 -10.18 -21.06 -3.35
CA THR A 6 -9.17 -20.46 -4.20
C THR A 6 -8.31 -19.60 -3.30
N PHE A 7 -7.05 -20.02 -3.10
CA PHE A 7 -6.07 -19.13 -2.54
C PHE A 7 -5.77 -18.07 -3.59
N ALA A 8 -5.77 -16.81 -3.18
CA ALA A 8 -5.31 -15.76 -4.06
C ALA A 8 -3.82 -15.98 -4.37
N SER A 9 -3.46 -15.89 -5.64
CA SER A 9 -2.08 -15.84 -6.12
C SER A 9 -1.37 -14.59 -5.62
N ALA A 10 -0.04 -14.62 -5.55
CA ALA A 10 0.76 -13.43 -5.26
C ALA A 10 0.54 -12.35 -6.34
N LEU A 11 0.67 -11.08 -5.97
CA LEU A 11 0.58 -9.98 -6.95
C LEU A 11 1.67 -10.11 -8.02
N SER A 12 2.88 -10.51 -7.62
CA SER A 12 3.98 -10.73 -8.56
C SER A 12 3.71 -11.90 -9.50
N ASP A 13 3.10 -12.98 -9.03
CA ASP A 13 2.82 -14.16 -9.85
C ASP A 13 1.78 -13.84 -10.93
N ASP A 14 0.71 -13.11 -10.56
CA ASP A 14 -0.30 -12.63 -11.50
C ASP A 14 0.27 -11.63 -12.52
N ALA A 15 1.18 -10.77 -12.08
CA ALA A 15 1.86 -9.81 -12.94
C ALA A 15 2.73 -10.52 -14.00
N ILE A 16 3.47 -11.56 -13.60
CA ILE A 16 4.26 -12.39 -14.51
C ILE A 16 3.35 -13.06 -15.55
N GLN A 17 2.24 -13.67 -15.12
CA GLN A 17 1.28 -14.32 -16.03
C GLN A 17 0.67 -13.35 -17.04
N ARG A 18 0.56 -12.07 -16.67
CA ARG A 18 0.05 -10.99 -17.52
C ARG A 18 1.12 -10.32 -18.38
N GLY A 19 2.38 -10.78 -18.34
CA GLY A 19 3.45 -10.25 -19.19
C GLY A 19 4.03 -8.90 -18.74
N ILE A 20 3.89 -8.54 -17.46
CA ILE A 20 4.65 -7.42 -16.88
C ILE A 20 6.14 -7.77 -16.89
N ASN A 21 7.00 -6.80 -17.15
CA ASN A 21 8.45 -7.03 -17.27
C ASN A 21 9.09 -7.47 -15.93
N GLU A 22 10.24 -8.13 -16.04
CA GLU A 22 10.95 -8.75 -14.90
C GLU A 22 11.37 -7.75 -13.82
N THR A 23 11.83 -6.55 -14.20
CA THR A 23 12.21 -5.51 -13.22
C THR A 23 11.00 -5.11 -12.37
N CYS A 24 9.88 -4.77 -13.01
CA CYS A 24 8.67 -4.37 -12.32
C CYS A 24 8.11 -5.50 -11.44
N THR A 25 8.10 -6.76 -11.92
CA THR A 25 7.62 -7.89 -11.10
C THR A 25 8.54 -8.21 -9.93
N SER A 26 9.87 -8.04 -10.09
CA SER A 26 10.83 -8.16 -9.01
C SER A 26 10.59 -7.11 -7.92
N TYR A 27 10.40 -5.84 -8.29
CA TYR A 27 10.12 -4.77 -7.33
C TYR A 27 8.76 -4.97 -6.65
N LEU A 28 7.74 -5.41 -7.39
CA LEU A 28 6.44 -5.78 -6.83
C LEU A 28 6.56 -6.91 -5.80
N SER A 29 7.34 -7.96 -6.09
CA SER A 29 7.57 -9.08 -5.16
C SER A 29 8.24 -8.62 -3.85
N GLN A 30 9.19 -7.68 -3.94
CA GLN A 30 9.84 -7.11 -2.75
C GLN A 30 8.85 -6.32 -1.90
N ILE A 31 7.99 -5.51 -2.53
CA ILE A 31 6.94 -4.76 -1.86
C ILE A 31 5.91 -5.68 -1.21
N GLU A 32 5.46 -6.69 -1.94
CA GLU A 32 4.51 -7.69 -1.45
C GLU A 32 5.01 -8.35 -0.16
N LYS A 33 6.29 -8.74 -0.13
CA LYS A 33 6.95 -9.27 1.07
C LYS A 33 7.09 -8.24 2.17
N SER A 34 7.48 -7.00 1.84
CA SER A 34 7.67 -5.93 2.83
C SER A 34 6.39 -5.55 3.57
N TYR A 35 5.24 -5.56 2.88
CA TYR A 35 3.94 -5.29 3.50
C TYR A 35 3.26 -6.57 3.98
N ASN A 36 3.89 -7.75 3.81
CA ASN A 36 3.33 -9.05 4.13
C ASN A 36 1.90 -9.21 3.58
N LEU A 37 1.72 -8.85 2.30
CA LEU A 37 0.40 -8.82 1.69
C LEU A 37 -0.14 -10.22 1.53
N ASN A 38 -1.39 -10.40 1.94
CA ASN A 38 -2.15 -11.61 1.73
C ASN A 38 -3.65 -11.30 1.69
N GLY A 39 -4.43 -12.14 1.01
CA GLY A 39 -5.85 -11.89 0.76
C GLY A 39 -6.12 -11.76 -0.74
N LEU A 40 -7.22 -11.11 -1.12
CA LEU A 40 -7.60 -10.99 -2.53
C LEU A 40 -6.59 -10.12 -3.27
N ASN A 41 -5.91 -10.73 -4.25
CA ASN A 41 -4.87 -10.10 -5.07
C ASN A 41 -5.38 -9.98 -6.51
N ILE A 42 -5.23 -8.79 -7.10
CA ILE A 42 -5.72 -8.49 -8.44
C ILE A 42 -4.69 -7.64 -9.17
N THR A 43 -4.29 -8.09 -10.35
CA THR A 43 -3.48 -7.30 -11.28
C THR A 43 -4.33 -6.80 -12.45
N PHE A 44 -4.22 -5.52 -12.77
CA PHE A 44 -4.78 -4.87 -13.95
C PHE A 44 -3.62 -4.28 -14.76
N ALA A 45 -3.51 -4.69 -16.02
CA ALA A 45 -2.43 -4.28 -16.91
C ALA A 45 -3.00 -3.99 -18.29
N HIS A 46 -2.26 -3.22 -19.09
CA HIS A 46 -2.63 -3.01 -20.49
C HIS A 46 -2.61 -4.35 -21.24
N PRO A 47 -3.68 -4.73 -21.95
CA PRO A 47 -3.79 -6.08 -22.52
C PRO A 47 -2.80 -6.33 -23.67
N GLU A 48 -2.47 -5.31 -24.45
CA GLU A 48 -1.63 -5.45 -25.65
C GLU A 48 -0.13 -5.23 -25.40
N SER A 49 0.24 -4.48 -24.36
CA SER A 49 1.64 -4.10 -24.09
C SER A 49 1.92 -3.94 -22.59
N PRO A 50 1.66 -5.00 -21.79
CA PRO A 50 1.79 -4.96 -20.33
C PRO A 50 3.23 -4.73 -19.85
N SER A 51 4.23 -5.12 -20.64
CA SER A 51 5.64 -4.92 -20.31
C SER A 51 6.14 -3.48 -20.46
N LEU A 52 5.40 -2.65 -21.20
CA LEU A 52 5.81 -1.29 -21.59
C LEU A 52 4.92 -0.20 -21.00
N LEU A 53 3.73 -0.55 -20.50
CA LEU A 53 2.73 0.41 -20.04
C LEU A 53 2.45 0.22 -18.55
N PRO A 54 1.95 1.26 -17.86
CA PRO A 54 1.64 1.17 -16.45
C PRO A 54 0.64 0.07 -16.12
N SER A 55 0.80 -0.51 -14.93
CA SER A 55 -0.09 -1.52 -14.37
C SER A 55 -0.48 -1.20 -12.94
N LEU A 56 -1.67 -1.63 -12.54
CA LEU A 56 -2.24 -1.45 -11.21
C LEU A 56 -2.40 -2.81 -10.53
N HIS A 57 -1.88 -2.94 -9.32
CA HIS A 57 -1.91 -4.15 -8.52
C HIS A 57 -2.59 -3.84 -7.20
N ILE A 58 -3.59 -4.61 -6.81
CA ILE A 58 -4.41 -4.36 -5.63
C ILE A 58 -4.43 -5.60 -4.77
N SER A 59 -4.15 -5.46 -3.49
CA SER A 59 -4.37 -6.50 -2.48
C SER A 59 -5.34 -5.98 -1.44
N SER A 60 -6.20 -6.85 -0.92
CA SER A 60 -7.11 -6.49 0.17
C SER A 60 -7.18 -7.59 1.21
N GLN A 61 -7.19 -7.16 2.47
CA GLN A 61 -7.23 -8.04 3.62
C GLN A 61 -8.24 -7.56 4.65
N LYS A 62 -8.94 -8.51 5.26
CA LYS A 62 -9.85 -8.26 6.38
C LYS A 62 -9.27 -8.88 7.65
N TYR A 63 -9.33 -8.14 8.73
CA TYR A 63 -8.98 -8.57 10.07
C TYR A 63 -10.22 -8.50 10.99
N ASN A 64 -10.11 -8.95 12.23
CA ASN A 64 -11.20 -8.87 13.19
C ASN A 64 -11.50 -7.42 13.62
N ASN A 65 -10.47 -6.58 13.71
CA ASN A 65 -10.54 -5.21 14.19
C ASN A 65 -10.35 -4.16 13.08
N GLY A 66 -10.47 -4.57 11.81
CA GLY A 66 -10.20 -3.67 10.70
C GLY A 66 -10.05 -4.34 9.35
N SER A 67 -9.55 -3.57 8.39
CA SER A 67 -9.21 -4.03 7.05
C SER A 67 -8.08 -3.19 6.47
N SER A 68 -7.38 -3.75 5.49
CA SER A 68 -6.40 -3.04 4.68
C SER A 68 -6.69 -3.21 3.20
N ILE A 69 -6.41 -2.16 2.44
CA ILE A 69 -6.40 -2.15 0.99
C ILE A 69 -5.05 -1.58 0.58
N PHE A 70 -4.30 -2.38 -0.15
CA PHE A 70 -3.05 -2.01 -0.76
C PHE A 70 -3.25 -1.81 -2.26
N SER A 71 -2.62 -0.79 -2.81
CA SER A 71 -2.48 -0.64 -4.25
C SER A 71 -1.04 -0.25 -4.61
N ALA A 72 -0.54 -0.82 -5.70
CA ALA A 72 0.71 -0.43 -6.33
C ALA A 72 0.45 -0.10 -7.80
N THR A 73 0.93 1.06 -8.25
CA THR A 73 1.05 1.38 -9.68
C THR A 73 2.50 1.18 -10.08
N LEU A 74 2.75 0.32 -11.06
CA LEU A 74 4.06 0.12 -11.66
C LEU A 74 4.11 0.85 -12.99
N THR A 75 5.22 1.50 -13.29
CA THR A 75 5.45 2.15 -14.60
C THR A 75 6.82 1.74 -15.11
N PRO A 76 6.88 0.86 -16.12
CA PRO A 76 8.12 0.51 -16.81
C PRO A 76 8.87 1.74 -17.33
N ASP A 77 10.19 1.81 -17.14
CA ASP A 77 11.07 2.84 -17.72
C ASP A 77 12.45 2.26 -18.07
N GLY A 78 12.58 1.76 -19.30
CA GLY A 78 13.79 1.07 -19.75
C GLY A 78 14.11 -0.13 -18.85
N ASP A 79 15.30 -0.13 -18.26
CA ASP A 79 15.75 -1.17 -17.32
C ASP A 79 15.18 -1.00 -15.90
N TYR A 80 14.50 0.11 -15.63
CA TYR A 80 13.93 0.47 -14.33
C TYR A 80 12.41 0.35 -14.30
N CYS A 81 11.87 0.47 -13.09
CA CYS A 81 10.43 0.54 -12.88
C CYS A 81 10.14 1.57 -11.79
N TYR A 82 9.25 2.52 -12.07
CA TYR A 82 8.73 3.45 -11.07
C TYR A 82 7.55 2.81 -10.35
N LEU A 83 7.45 3.08 -9.04
CA LEU A 83 6.39 2.52 -8.21
C LEU A 83 5.72 3.59 -7.38
N SER A 84 4.40 3.58 -7.39
CA SER A 84 3.57 4.28 -6.42
C SER A 84 2.82 3.29 -5.59
N THR A 85 2.85 3.44 -4.27
CA THR A 85 2.05 2.60 -3.37
C THR A 85 1.11 3.44 -2.54
N VAL A 86 -0.11 2.93 -2.36
CA VAL A 86 -1.08 3.44 -1.39
C VAL A 86 -1.54 2.28 -0.52
N LEU A 87 -1.34 2.39 0.79
CA LEU A 87 -1.86 1.46 1.78
C LEU A 87 -2.88 2.18 2.66
N VAL A 88 -4.14 1.78 2.54
CA VAL A 88 -5.22 2.25 3.41
C VAL A 88 -5.49 1.17 4.43
N THR A 89 -5.43 1.50 5.72
CA THR A 89 -5.78 0.60 6.81
C THR A 89 -6.82 1.27 7.70
N SER A 90 -7.96 0.64 7.88
CA SER A 90 -9.01 1.12 8.78
C SER A 90 -9.08 0.21 9.99
N VAL A 91 -9.03 0.80 11.19
CA VAL A 91 -9.11 0.10 12.48
C VAL A 91 -10.25 0.67 13.30
N ASN A 92 -10.89 -0.18 14.11
CA ASN A 92 -12.06 0.19 14.92
C ASN A 92 -11.84 0.08 16.44
N ASN A 93 -10.61 -0.15 16.87
CA ASN A 93 -10.23 -0.31 18.27
C ASN A 93 -9.06 0.58 18.70
N GLN A 94 -8.67 1.56 17.87
CA GLN A 94 -7.60 2.51 18.14
C GLN A 94 -7.95 3.87 17.52
N SER A 95 -7.77 4.93 18.31
CA SER A 95 -7.94 6.31 17.86
C SER A 95 -6.75 6.77 17.02
N CYS A 96 -6.95 7.81 16.18
CA CYS A 96 -5.86 8.38 15.39
C CYS A 96 -4.76 9.01 16.27
N SER A 97 -5.11 9.52 17.46
CA SER A 97 -4.15 10.05 18.42
C SER A 97 -3.21 8.96 18.93
N GLU A 98 -3.74 7.81 19.35
CA GLU A 98 -2.93 6.67 19.81
C GLU A 98 -2.00 6.16 18.71
N ILE A 99 -2.51 6.04 17.47
CA ILE A 99 -1.70 5.64 16.31
C ILE A 99 -0.57 6.64 16.06
N SER A 100 -0.87 7.95 16.12
CA SER A 100 0.15 8.99 15.95
C SER A 100 1.25 8.91 17.02
N GLN A 101 0.88 8.68 18.28
CA GLN A 101 1.84 8.53 19.38
C GLN A 101 2.69 7.27 19.21
N LEU A 102 2.11 6.15 18.77
CA LEU A 102 2.85 4.92 18.46
C LEU A 102 3.87 5.15 17.34
N LYS A 103 3.49 5.85 16.27
CA LYS A 103 4.40 6.19 15.16
C LYS A 103 5.56 7.07 15.64
N LEU A 104 5.28 8.09 16.46
CA LEU A 104 6.31 8.94 17.07
C LEU A 104 7.22 8.19 18.05
N GLY A 105 6.67 7.21 18.78
CA GLY A 105 7.45 6.35 19.67
C GLY A 105 8.46 5.46 18.92
N VAL A 106 8.14 5.06 17.70
CA VAL A 106 9.04 4.30 16.82
C VAL A 106 10.05 5.22 16.13
N ASN A 107 9.60 6.38 15.63
CA ASN A 107 10.46 7.37 14.99
C ASN A 107 10.15 8.78 15.52
N PRO A 108 10.95 9.29 16.48
CA PRO A 108 10.77 10.63 17.04
C PRO A 108 11.04 11.77 16.06
N GLU A 109 11.66 11.51 14.90
CA GLU A 109 11.94 12.53 13.89
C GLU A 109 10.74 12.78 12.95
N LEU A 110 9.63 12.05 13.11
CA LEU A 110 8.42 12.28 12.33
C LEU A 110 7.82 13.65 12.65
N GLN A 111 7.45 14.38 11.59
CA GLN A 111 6.72 15.63 11.71
C GLN A 111 5.22 15.32 11.69
N VAL A 112 4.51 15.82 12.70
CA VAL A 112 3.07 15.62 12.84
C VAL A 112 2.35 16.96 12.82
N SER A 113 1.31 17.05 12.02
CA SER A 113 0.43 18.23 11.93
C SER A 113 -1.03 17.81 11.92
N SER A 114 -1.92 18.69 12.37
CA SER A 114 -3.35 18.43 12.48
C SER A 114 -4.13 19.45 11.65
N TYR A 115 -5.19 18.99 10.97
CA TYR A 115 -6.06 19.79 10.10
C TYR A 115 -7.54 19.52 10.42
N ALA A 116 -8.40 20.46 10.03
CA ALA A 116 -9.85 20.40 10.23
C ALA A 116 -10.22 20.00 11.67
N GLU A 117 -9.75 20.79 12.64
CA GLU A 117 -10.07 20.59 14.07
C GLU A 117 -9.68 19.21 14.65
N GLY A 118 -8.76 18.49 14.01
CA GLY A 118 -8.31 17.17 14.46
C GLY A 118 -8.92 16.00 13.69
N ASP A 119 -9.78 16.25 12.70
CA ASP A 119 -10.32 15.20 11.84
C ASP A 119 -9.24 14.54 10.98
N PHE A 120 -8.17 15.27 10.66
CA PHE A 120 -7.02 14.77 9.92
C PHE A 120 -5.71 15.01 10.67
N THR A 121 -4.88 13.98 10.81
CA THR A 121 -3.49 14.09 11.27
C THR A 121 -2.55 13.67 10.14
N ILE A 122 -1.65 14.57 9.73
CA ILE A 122 -0.66 14.32 8.69
C ILE A 122 0.69 14.03 9.36
N ILE A 123 1.30 12.90 9.00
CA ILE A 123 2.60 12.46 9.50
C ILE A 123 3.56 12.35 8.31
N THR A 124 4.69 13.05 8.38
CA THR A 124 5.70 13.11 7.32
C THR A 124 7.09 12.83 7.90
N PRO A 125 7.88 11.90 7.33
CA PRO A 125 9.27 11.70 7.70
C PRO A 125 10.16 12.83 7.16
N LYS A 126 11.32 13.04 7.79
CA LYS A 126 12.26 14.11 7.43
C LYS A 126 12.79 14.01 5.99
N ASP A 127 12.87 12.80 5.44
CA ASP A 127 13.34 12.53 4.08
C ASP A 127 12.23 12.62 3.03
N ASN A 128 10.98 12.90 3.42
CA ASN A 128 9.80 12.92 2.56
C ASN A 128 9.57 11.63 1.76
N SER A 129 10.09 10.49 2.25
CA SER A 129 9.99 9.19 1.57
C SER A 129 8.57 8.63 1.49
N TYR A 130 7.65 9.11 2.34
CA TYR A 130 6.23 8.75 2.33
C TYR A 130 5.41 9.84 3.04
N GLN A 131 4.09 9.75 2.95
CA GLN A 131 3.18 10.56 3.76
C GLN A 131 2.06 9.69 4.30
N ILE A 132 1.76 9.84 5.59
CA ILE A 132 0.63 9.20 6.25
C ILE A 132 -0.42 10.27 6.57
N ILE A 133 -1.68 9.98 6.25
CA ILE A 133 -2.84 10.75 6.68
C ILE A 133 -3.71 9.84 7.54
N LEU A 134 -3.88 10.20 8.80
CA LEU A 134 -4.84 9.60 9.70
C LEU A 134 -6.14 10.40 9.61
N THR A 135 -7.26 9.72 9.40
CA THR A 135 -8.61 10.30 9.34
C THR A 135 -9.45 9.70 10.45
N THR A 136 -10.00 10.54 11.31
CA THR A 136 -10.88 10.12 12.40
C THR A 136 -12.18 9.54 11.81
N GLN A 137 -12.57 8.34 12.26
CA GLN A 137 -13.81 7.66 11.85
C GLN A 137 -14.79 7.49 13.02
N GLY A 138 -14.34 7.78 14.23
CA GLY A 138 -15.07 7.67 15.50
C GLY A 138 -14.08 7.79 16.66
N GLU A 139 -14.58 7.77 17.90
CA GLU A 139 -13.73 7.96 19.09
C GLU A 139 -12.58 6.94 19.19
N THR A 140 -12.86 5.68 18.83
CA THR A 140 -11.88 4.57 18.85
C THR A 140 -11.60 4.02 17.46
N SER A 141 -11.88 4.78 16.40
CA SER A 141 -11.74 4.32 15.01
C SER A 141 -10.94 5.31 14.18
N CYS A 142 -10.02 4.77 13.39
CA CYS A 142 -9.12 5.56 12.56
C CYS A 142 -8.92 4.90 11.20
N SER A 143 -8.87 5.70 10.14
CA SER A 143 -8.37 5.28 8.83
C SER A 143 -6.99 5.88 8.61
N MET A 144 -6.00 5.05 8.33
CA MET A 144 -4.63 5.43 8.02
C MET A 144 -4.38 5.23 6.53
N THR A 145 -4.06 6.29 5.81
CA THR A 145 -3.64 6.24 4.41
C THR A 145 -2.16 6.56 4.31
N GLU A 146 -1.34 5.56 3.99
CA GLU A 146 0.09 5.71 3.73
C GLU A 146 0.32 5.74 2.21
N THR A 147 1.01 6.78 1.73
CA THR A 147 1.36 6.95 0.31
C THR A 147 2.85 7.08 0.15
N ARG A 148 3.42 6.43 -0.87
CA ARG A 148 4.85 6.43 -1.13
C ARG A 148 5.14 6.39 -2.62
N MET A 149 6.15 7.15 -3.03
CA MET A 149 6.78 7.05 -4.35
C MET A 149 8.14 6.37 -4.20
N VAL A 150 8.38 5.31 -4.96
CA VAL A 150 9.62 4.53 -4.92
C VAL A 150 10.27 4.50 -6.30
N TRP A 151 11.59 4.60 -6.27
CA TRP A 151 12.46 4.72 -7.44
C TRP A 151 13.61 3.71 -7.28
N PRO A 152 13.36 2.39 -7.13
CA PRO A 152 14.45 1.47 -6.84
C PRO A 152 15.48 1.48 -7.98
N GLY A 153 16.76 1.66 -7.63
CA GLY A 153 17.87 1.62 -8.58
C GLY A 153 18.28 2.95 -9.24
N ARG A 154 17.67 4.08 -8.88
CA ARG A 154 18.13 5.43 -9.28
C ARG A 154 18.68 6.24 -8.11
#